data_AF-A0A7W9D2J0-F1
#
_entry.id   AF-A0A7W9D2J0-F1
#
_cell.length_a   1.000
_cell.length_b   1.000
_cell.length_c   1.000
_cell.angle_alpha   90.00
_cell.angle_beta   90.00
_cell.angle_gamma   90.00
#
_symmetry.space_group_name_H-M   'P 1'
#
loop_
_entity.id
_entity.type
_entity.pdbx_description
1 polymer ?
#
loop_
_entity_poly.entity_id
_entity_poly.type
_entity_poly.pdbx_seq_one_letter_code
_entity_poly.pdbx_strand_id
1 'polypeptide(L)'
;MKTVISAIGFFVLGLSVAFAGQVNGYYRNNGTYVAPHYRSNRDSTVTNNYSYEGNTNPYTGRSGNSYYQHDLTSPYFNGTPYSNGRYGHSGY
;
A
#
# COMPACT_ATOMS: atom_id res chain seq x y z
N MET A 1 33.87 38.88 16.35
CA MET A 1 33.60 37.63 17.11
C MET A 1 32.12 37.64 17.45
N LYS A 2 31.40 36.50 17.30
CA LYS A 2 29.93 36.36 17.05
C LYS A 2 29.68 36.34 15.52
N THR A 3 29.27 35.28 14.85
CA THR A 3 28.72 33.96 15.20
C THR A 3 29.09 33.01 14.05
N VAL A 4 30.11 32.17 14.23
CA VAL A 4 30.49 31.10 13.27
C VAL A 4 30.08 29.74 13.84
N ILE A 5 28.92 29.67 14.49
CA ILE A 5 28.35 28.41 14.98
C ILE A 5 26.94 28.29 14.44
N SER A 6 26.83 27.87 13.19
CA SER A 6 25.66 27.13 12.66
C SER A 6 26.05 26.32 11.42
N ALA A 7 27.28 25.81 11.41
CA ALA A 7 27.56 24.53 10.77
C ALA A 7 27.26 23.45 11.83
N ILE A 8 26.65 22.33 11.44
CA ILE A 8 26.33 21.14 12.29
C ILE A 8 24.90 21.14 12.91
N GLY A 9 23.94 21.84 12.32
CA GLY A 9 22.63 22.05 12.97
C GLY A 9 21.36 21.65 12.23
N PHE A 10 21.36 20.98 11.08
CA PHE A 10 20.08 20.59 10.42
C PHE A 10 20.25 19.51 9.33
N PHE A 11 20.80 18.33 9.68
CA PHE A 11 20.82 17.18 8.76
C PHE A 11 20.46 15.88 9.49
N VAL A 12 19.39 15.88 10.27
CA VAL A 12 18.89 14.66 10.96
C VAL A 12 17.36 14.57 10.90
N LEU A 13 16.76 14.87 9.74
CA LEU A 13 15.30 14.74 9.54
C LEU A 13 15.05 14.12 8.16
N GLY A 14 15.06 12.78 8.08
CA GLY A 14 14.72 12.12 6.82
C GLY A 14 15.00 10.63 6.69
N LEU A 15 15.58 9.94 7.69
CA LEU A 15 15.74 8.49 7.62
C LEU A 15 14.40 7.79 7.92
N SER A 16 13.54 7.68 6.90
CA SER A 16 12.42 6.74 6.93
C SER A 16 12.96 5.34 6.66
N VAL A 17 12.91 4.45 7.65
CA VAL A 17 13.22 3.03 7.43
C VAL A 17 12.06 2.43 6.63
N ALA A 18 12.31 2.13 5.35
CA ALA A 18 11.35 1.39 4.53
C ALA A 18 11.46 -0.10 4.85
N PHE A 19 10.37 -0.70 5.34
CA PHE A 19 10.32 -2.14 5.57
C PHE A 19 9.94 -2.87 4.28
N ALA A 20 10.82 -3.76 3.83
CA ALA A 20 10.61 -4.58 2.64
C ALA A 20 10.24 -6.02 3.02
N GLY A 21 9.17 -6.53 2.43
CA GLY A 21 8.74 -7.91 2.52
C GLY A 21 9.30 -8.74 1.37
N GLN A 22 9.77 -9.95 1.66
CA GLN A 22 10.22 -10.90 0.65
C GLN A 22 9.04 -11.69 0.09
N VAL A 23 9.00 -11.82 -1.24
CA VAL A 23 8.06 -12.71 -1.95
C VAL A 23 8.84 -13.92 -2.43
N ASN A 24 8.40 -15.11 -2.03
CA ASN A 24 8.97 -16.37 -2.49
C ASN A 24 8.72 -16.54 -4.00
N GLY A 25 9.66 -17.21 -4.66
CA GLY A 25 9.50 -17.54 -6.07
C GLY A 25 8.35 -18.54 -6.29
N TYR A 26 7.66 -18.43 -7.41
CA TYR A 26 6.51 -19.27 -7.74
C TYR A 26 6.37 -19.47 -9.25
N TYR A 27 5.63 -20.50 -9.64
CA TYR A 27 5.25 -20.73 -11.04
C TYR A 27 3.89 -20.10 -11.34
N ARG A 28 3.80 -19.40 -12.47
CA ARG A 28 2.51 -18.93 -13.00
C ARG A 28 1.73 -20.09 -13.62
N ASN A 29 0.42 -19.93 -13.79
CA ASN A 29 -0.46 -20.94 -14.41
C ASN A 29 -0.01 -21.34 -15.83
N ASN A 30 0.72 -20.47 -16.53
CA ASN A 30 1.29 -20.74 -17.85
C ASN A 30 2.69 -21.39 -17.82
N GLY A 31 3.15 -21.87 -16.64
CA GLY A 31 4.44 -22.53 -16.46
C GLY A 31 5.66 -21.61 -16.32
N THR A 32 5.52 -20.28 -16.43
CA THR A 32 6.65 -19.36 -16.28
C THR A 32 7.05 -19.22 -14.81
N TYR A 33 8.33 -19.42 -14.49
CA TYR A 33 8.88 -19.19 -13.15
C TYR A 33 9.06 -17.70 -12.86
N VAL A 34 8.69 -17.28 -11.65
CA VAL A 34 8.92 -15.95 -11.09
C VAL A 34 9.94 -16.08 -9.98
N ALA A 35 11.08 -15.40 -10.14
CA ALA A 35 12.12 -15.39 -9.12
C ALA A 35 11.66 -14.65 -7.85
N PRO A 36 12.20 -15.01 -6.67
CA PRO A 36 11.98 -14.26 -5.44
C PRO A 36 12.37 -12.78 -5.63
N HIS A 37 11.62 -11.88 -5.00
CA HIS A 37 11.90 -10.45 -5.04
C HIS A 37 11.44 -9.76 -3.75
N TYR A 38 11.98 -8.58 -3.50
CA TYR A 38 11.54 -7.71 -2.41
C TYR A 38 10.44 -6.76 -2.90
N ARG A 39 9.48 -6.47 -2.02
CA ARG A 39 8.45 -5.46 -2.21
C ARG A 39 8.25 -4.67 -0.93
N SER A 40 7.60 -3.51 -1.01
CA SER A 40 7.13 -2.82 0.21
C SER A 40 6.17 -3.73 0.99
N ASN A 41 6.17 -3.59 2.32
CA ASN A 41 5.18 -4.26 3.14
C ASN A 41 3.76 -3.82 2.76
N ARG A 42 2.80 -4.74 2.95
CA ARG A 42 1.38 -4.42 2.83
C ARG A 42 1.00 -3.52 4.00
N ASP A 43 0.20 -2.50 3.75
CA ASP A 43 -0.30 -1.57 4.78
C ASP A 43 -1.74 -1.87 5.23
N SER A 44 -2.37 -2.91 4.67
CA SER A 44 -3.75 -3.33 4.98
C SER A 44 -4.77 -2.19 4.84
N THR A 45 -4.57 -1.33 3.83
CA THR A 45 -5.53 -0.29 3.45
C THR A 45 -6.08 -0.54 2.05
N VAL A 46 -7.32 -0.11 1.80
CA VAL A 46 -7.92 -0.24 0.46
C VAL A 46 -7.70 0.96 -0.45
N THR A 47 -7.32 2.11 0.13
CA THR A 47 -7.28 3.42 -0.56
C THR A 47 -6.15 3.55 -1.57
N ASN A 48 -5.10 2.74 -1.45
CA ASN A 48 -3.97 2.70 -2.38
C ASN A 48 -4.12 1.61 -3.47
N ASN A 49 -5.20 0.81 -3.45
CA ASN A 49 -5.44 -0.22 -4.45
C ASN A 49 -5.78 0.41 -5.80
N TYR A 50 -5.30 -0.18 -6.90
CA TYR A 50 -5.64 0.32 -8.24
C TYR A 50 -7.13 0.26 -8.59
N SER A 51 -7.90 -0.59 -7.92
CA SER A 51 -9.35 -0.68 -8.06
C SER A 51 -10.12 0.36 -7.25
N TYR A 52 -9.47 1.04 -6.31
CA TYR A 52 -10.10 2.08 -5.51
C TYR A 52 -10.51 3.28 -6.38
N GLU A 53 -11.67 3.86 -6.09
CA GLU A 53 -12.20 5.04 -6.79
C GLU A 53 -11.13 6.13 -6.94
N GLY A 54 -10.88 6.57 -8.17
CA GLY A 54 -9.96 7.66 -8.48
C GLY A 54 -8.49 7.25 -8.70
N ASN A 55 -8.10 6.02 -8.32
CA ASN A 55 -6.78 5.50 -8.67
C ASN A 55 -6.74 5.02 -10.12
N THR A 56 -5.57 5.05 -10.77
CA THR A 56 -5.40 4.51 -12.12
C THR A 56 -4.30 3.47 -12.13
N ASN A 57 -4.60 2.31 -12.71
CA ASN A 57 -3.61 1.24 -12.87
C ASN A 57 -2.60 1.60 -13.98
N PRO A 58 -1.31 1.80 -13.66
CA PRO A 58 -0.31 2.21 -14.66
C PRO A 58 -0.04 1.15 -15.73
N TYR A 59 -0.33 -0.13 -15.46
CA TYR A 59 -0.09 -1.23 -16.40
C TYR A 59 -1.21 -1.40 -17.43
N THR A 60 -2.41 -0.89 -17.13
CA THR A 60 -3.59 -1.10 -17.98
C THR A 60 -4.31 0.18 -18.37
N GLY A 61 -3.99 1.32 -17.74
CA GLY A 61 -4.68 2.60 -17.91
C GLY A 61 -6.10 2.64 -17.35
N ARG A 62 -6.56 1.58 -16.69
CA ARG A 62 -7.92 1.50 -16.14
C ARG A 62 -8.01 2.29 -14.84
N SER A 63 -9.04 3.13 -14.74
CA SER A 63 -9.40 3.79 -13.50
C SER A 63 -10.16 2.84 -12.57
N GLY A 64 -9.82 2.89 -11.29
CA GLY A 64 -10.55 2.23 -10.23
C GLY A 64 -11.87 2.93 -9.96
N ASN A 65 -12.89 2.14 -9.65
CA ASN A 65 -14.25 2.59 -9.41
C ASN A 65 -14.89 1.98 -8.15
N SER A 66 -14.06 1.42 -7.25
CA SER A 66 -14.50 0.68 -6.09
C SER A 66 -14.44 1.55 -4.84
N TYR A 67 -15.59 1.76 -4.19
CA TYR A 67 -15.69 2.56 -2.98
C TYR A 67 -15.38 1.78 -1.70
N TYR A 68 -15.35 0.44 -1.74
CA TYR A 68 -15.11 -0.41 -0.56
C TYR A 68 -16.00 -0.05 0.64
N GLN A 69 -17.31 0.02 0.44
CA GLN A 69 -18.28 0.48 1.45
C GLN A 69 -18.35 -0.38 2.72
N HIS A 70 -17.90 -1.62 2.64
CA HIS A 70 -17.85 -2.56 3.77
C HIS A 70 -16.47 -2.59 4.46
N ASP A 71 -15.53 -1.75 4.02
CA ASP A 71 -14.15 -1.75 4.50
C ASP A 71 -13.86 -0.62 5.48
N LEU A 72 -13.32 -0.96 6.65
CA LEU A 72 -13.01 -0.01 7.72
C LEU A 72 -11.94 1.02 7.33
N THR A 73 -11.09 0.71 6.34
CA THR A 73 -10.05 1.62 5.87
C THR A 73 -10.51 2.52 4.72
N SER A 74 -11.77 2.36 4.26
CA SER A 74 -12.36 3.23 3.26
C SER A 74 -13.07 4.44 3.91
N PRO A 75 -12.85 5.66 3.41
CA PRO A 75 -13.67 6.83 3.74
C PRO A 75 -15.16 6.66 3.41
N TYR A 76 -15.50 5.73 2.52
CA TYR A 76 -16.88 5.42 2.13
C TYR A 76 -17.51 4.31 2.98
N PHE A 77 -16.86 3.90 4.06
CA PHE A 77 -17.40 2.92 4.99
C PHE A 77 -18.76 3.39 5.53
N ASN A 78 -19.80 2.58 5.32
CA ASN A 78 -21.18 2.95 5.67
C ASN A 78 -21.75 2.14 6.86
N GLY A 79 -20.89 1.38 7.55
CA GLY A 79 -21.33 0.55 8.68
C GLY A 79 -22.09 -0.72 8.30
N THR A 80 -22.21 -1.06 7.01
CA THR A 80 -22.84 -2.30 6.58
C THR A 80 -21.81 -3.41 6.38
N PRO A 81 -22.05 -4.62 6.90
CA PRO A 81 -21.15 -5.76 6.68
C PRO A 81 -21.36 -6.37 5.30
N TYR A 82 -20.42 -7.22 4.89
CA TYR A 82 -20.63 -8.18 3.80
C TYR A 82 -21.78 -9.15 4.13
N SER A 83 -22.28 -9.87 3.12
CA SER A 83 -23.34 -10.89 3.28
C SER A 83 -23.03 -11.97 4.32
N ASN A 84 -21.77 -12.16 4.69
CA ASN A 84 -21.31 -13.11 5.71
C ASN A 84 -21.17 -12.47 7.12
N GLY A 85 -21.64 -11.24 7.30
CA GLY A 85 -21.60 -10.49 8.57
C GLY A 85 -20.25 -9.88 8.91
N ARG A 86 -19.22 -9.99 8.05
CA ARG A 86 -17.89 -9.44 8.31
C ARG A 86 -17.75 -8.00 7.83
N TYR A 87 -16.89 -7.24 8.51
CA TYR A 87 -16.41 -5.93 8.08
C TYR A 87 -14.95 -6.02 7.66
N GLY A 88 -14.53 -5.17 6.74
CA GLY A 88 -13.14 -5.09 6.30
C GLY A 88 -12.74 -6.12 5.25
N HIS A 89 -11.57 -5.91 4.66
CA HIS A 89 -10.85 -6.87 3.85
C HIS A 89 -9.97 -7.75 4.75
N SER A 90 -9.71 -8.98 4.29
CA SER A 90 -8.73 -9.84 4.96
C SER A 90 -7.33 -9.26 4.74
N GLY A 91 -6.77 -8.59 5.75
CA GLY A 91 -5.33 -8.45 5.88
C GLY A 91 -4.76 -9.83 6.17
N TYR A 92 -3.95 -10.36 5.26
CA TYR A 92 -3.19 -11.59 5.48
C TYR A 92 -1.90 -11.29 6.23
#